data_AF-A0A2V8VBU8-F1
#
_entry.id   AF-A0A2V8VBU8-F1
#
_cell.length_a   1.000
_cell.length_b   1.000
_cell.length_c   1.000
_cell.angle_alpha   90.00
_cell.angle_beta   90.00
_cell.angle_gamma   90.00
#
_symmetry.space_group_name_H-M   'P 1'
#
loop_
_entity.id
_entity.type
_entity.pdbx_description
1 polymer ?
#
loop_
_entity_poly.entity_id
_entity_poly.type
_entity_poly.pdbx_seq_one_letter_code
_entity_poly.pdbx_strand_id
1 'polypeptide(L)'
;MTEARNLYDALVRPIGEAPQKQSLIIVRDGPLHLVPFDGLREASGRYVAETRTVIYSPSATTFYLLTEQKPRPRIAKTALLAIGGIPYSRSPMNRSGLTRGYDRGGFVDMPSSADEVRIAQAAFAKKETKVLLGPSATEAAFKAAGLSEYRVIHLAVHGFADSTFPDRAALVLLSDRLAGEDGFLQASEIVQLRLDADLVILSACDTAVGPLRGQEGIANLSKAFLLAGARMVVPQDVG
;
A
#
# COMPACT_ATOMS: atom_id res chain seq x y z
N MET A 1 -2.28 27.46 2.44
CA MET A 1 -3.74 27.47 2.74
C MET A 1 -4.61 27.74 1.51
N THR A 2 -4.27 28.73 0.68
CA THR A 2 -5.01 29.09 -0.55
C THR A 2 -4.82 28.08 -1.70
N GLU A 3 -3.67 27.40 -1.76
CA GLU A 3 -3.32 26.47 -2.84
C GLU A 3 -4.27 25.26 -2.95
N ALA A 4 -4.64 24.64 -1.83
CA ALA A 4 -5.56 23.50 -1.82
C ALA A 4 -6.95 23.86 -2.37
N ARG A 5 -7.38 25.11 -2.17
CA ARG A 5 -8.64 25.64 -2.72
C ARG A 5 -8.50 25.99 -4.20
N ASN A 6 -7.39 26.62 -4.59
CA ASN A 6 -7.12 26.95 -5.99
C ASN A 6 -7.05 25.68 -6.86
N LEU A 7 -6.42 24.62 -6.37
CA LEU A 7 -6.39 23.32 -7.04
C LEU A 7 -7.78 22.67 -7.12
N TYR A 8 -8.59 22.74 -6.06
CA TYR A 8 -9.98 22.28 -6.12
C TYR A 8 -10.78 23.02 -7.20
N ASP A 9 -10.66 24.35 -7.23
CA ASP A 9 -11.39 25.21 -8.16
C ASP A 9 -10.97 25.02 -9.62
N ALA A 10 -9.72 24.58 -9.85
CA ALA A 10 -9.18 24.28 -11.17
C ALA A 10 -9.46 22.84 -11.64
N LEU A 11 -9.40 21.86 -10.73
CA LEU A 11 -9.41 20.44 -11.11
C LEU A 11 -10.77 19.76 -10.88
N VAL A 12 -11.47 20.10 -9.80
CA VAL A 12 -12.68 19.38 -9.38
C VAL A 12 -13.94 20.19 -9.64
N ARG A 13 -13.93 21.48 -9.28
CA ARG A 13 -15.10 22.37 -9.45
C ARG A 13 -15.65 22.46 -10.88
N PRO A 14 -14.83 22.43 -11.95
CA PRO A 14 -15.36 22.47 -13.32
C PRO A 14 -16.23 21.25 -13.67
N ILE A 15 -16.09 20.15 -12.94
CA ILE A 15 -16.91 18.95 -13.10
C ILE A 15 -18.20 19.15 -12.30
N GLY A 16 -19.24 19.69 -12.96
CA GLY A 16 -20.49 20.09 -12.30
C GLY A 16 -21.23 18.99 -11.53
N GLU A 17 -20.98 17.72 -11.86
CA GLU A 17 -21.54 16.56 -11.16
C GLU A 17 -20.75 16.16 -9.90
N ALA A 18 -19.46 16.53 -9.80
CA ALA A 18 -18.59 16.10 -8.71
C ALA A 18 -19.16 16.45 -7.32
N PRO A 19 -19.81 17.61 -7.11
CA PRO A 19 -20.42 17.92 -5.83
C PRO A 19 -21.56 16.98 -5.41
N GLN A 20 -22.22 16.31 -6.36
CA GLN A 20 -23.41 15.48 -6.14
C GLN A 20 -23.07 14.01 -5.87
N LYS A 21 -21.82 13.59 -6.10
CA LYS A 21 -21.39 12.19 -5.94
C LYS A 21 -20.78 11.98 -4.56
N GLN A 22 -21.09 10.83 -3.95
CA GLN A 22 -20.49 10.41 -2.67
C GLN A 22 -19.09 9.82 -2.83
N SER A 23 -18.75 9.39 -4.04
CA SER A 23 -17.46 8.79 -4.36
C SER A 23 -16.87 9.43 -5.62
N LEU A 24 -15.58 9.75 -5.56
CA LEU A 24 -14.79 10.29 -6.66
C LEU A 24 -13.73 9.28 -7.05
N ILE A 25 -13.76 8.81 -8.29
CA ILE A 25 -12.71 7.96 -8.86
C ILE A 25 -11.77 8.87 -9.62
N ILE A 26 -10.51 8.93 -9.18
CA ILE A 26 -9.50 9.80 -9.74
C ILE A 26 -8.50 8.94 -10.52
N VAL A 27 -8.46 9.16 -11.84
CA VAL A 27 -7.39 8.66 -12.71
C VAL A 27 -6.40 9.80 -12.88
N ARG A 28 -5.21 9.64 -12.33
CA ARG A 28 -4.15 10.66 -12.38
C ARG A 28 -3.27 10.41 -13.61
N ASP A 29 -2.81 11.48 -14.22
CA ASP A 29 -1.83 11.44 -15.31
C ASP A 29 -0.80 12.56 -15.13
N GLY A 30 0.46 12.26 -15.47
CA GLY A 30 1.58 13.19 -15.33
C GLY A 30 1.67 13.85 -13.94
N PRO A 31 1.81 15.18 -13.85
CA PRO A 31 1.95 15.91 -12.59
C PRO A 31 0.77 15.75 -11.61
N LEU A 32 -0.40 15.30 -12.08
CA LEU A 32 -1.55 15.08 -11.20
C LEU A 32 -1.32 13.93 -10.22
N HIS A 33 -0.33 13.08 -10.46
CA HIS A 33 0.12 12.07 -9.48
C HIS A 33 0.49 12.68 -8.13
N LEU A 34 0.99 13.92 -8.13
CA LEU A 34 1.43 14.63 -6.94
C LEU A 34 0.31 15.37 -6.21
N VAL A 35 -0.90 15.41 -6.77
CA VAL A 35 -2.02 16.12 -6.18
C VAL A 35 -2.76 15.18 -5.21
N PRO A 36 -2.82 15.51 -3.90
CA PRO A 36 -3.66 14.78 -2.96
C PRO A 36 -5.10 15.27 -3.11
N PHE A 37 -5.89 14.64 -3.98
CA PHE A 37 -7.28 15.02 -4.26
C PHE A 37 -8.17 14.97 -3.01
N ASP A 38 -7.86 14.07 -2.08
CA ASP A 38 -8.47 13.95 -0.76
C ASP A 38 -8.15 15.14 0.17
N GLY A 39 -6.98 15.75 0.01
CA GLY A 39 -6.53 16.95 0.74
C GLY A 39 -6.92 18.28 0.10
N LEU A 40 -7.67 18.27 -1.02
CA LEU A 40 -8.22 19.50 -1.61
C LEU A 40 -9.33 20.07 -0.75
N ARG A 41 -9.53 21.40 -0.78
CA ARG A 41 -10.56 22.08 0.01
C ARG A 41 -11.72 22.57 -0.84
N GLU A 42 -12.91 22.18 -0.45
CA GLU A 42 -14.15 22.58 -1.09
C GLU A 42 -14.52 24.05 -0.81
N ALA A 43 -15.57 24.52 -1.50
CA ALA A 43 -16.16 25.84 -1.29
C ALA A 43 -16.61 26.07 0.17
N SER A 44 -17.03 25.00 0.85
CA SER A 44 -17.43 24.98 2.26
C SER A 44 -16.27 25.11 3.25
N GLY A 45 -15.02 24.96 2.79
CA GLY A 45 -13.84 24.93 3.64
C GLY A 45 -13.52 23.54 4.23
N ARG A 46 -14.34 22.52 3.96
CA ARG A 46 -14.00 21.13 4.32
C ARG A 46 -13.04 20.53 3.28
N TYR A 47 -12.23 19.57 3.72
CA TYR A 47 -11.45 18.72 2.84
C TYR A 47 -12.36 17.74 2.10
N VAL A 48 -11.98 17.35 0.89
CA VAL A 48 -12.73 16.37 0.09
C VAL A 48 -12.82 15.03 0.84
N ALA A 49 -11.78 14.62 1.56
CA ALA A 49 -11.80 13.41 2.39
C ALA A 49 -12.87 13.43 3.50
N GLU A 50 -13.26 14.61 3.98
CA GLU A 50 -14.27 14.75 5.03
C GLU A 50 -15.70 14.64 4.48
N THR A 51 -15.89 14.81 3.18
CA THR A 51 -17.20 14.88 2.52
C THR A 51 -17.48 13.67 1.63
N ARG A 52 -16.44 13.06 1.07
CA ARG A 52 -16.54 12.07 -0.01
C ARG A 52 -15.45 11.00 0.13
N THR A 53 -15.72 9.83 -0.45
CA THR A 53 -14.69 8.81 -0.67
C THR A 53 -13.89 9.13 -1.92
N VAL A 54 -12.57 9.22 -1.82
CA VAL A 54 -11.67 9.37 -2.97
C VAL A 54 -10.98 8.04 -3.24
N ILE A 55 -11.12 7.53 -4.47
CA ILE A 55 -10.53 6.28 -4.92
C ILE A 55 -9.58 6.59 -6.07
N TYR A 56 -8.32 6.24 -5.94
CA TYR A 56 -7.34 6.38 -7.02
C TYR A 56 -7.34 5.13 -7.89
N SER A 57 -7.54 5.30 -9.20
CA SER A 57 -7.39 4.23 -10.18
C SER A 57 -6.22 4.50 -11.12
N PRO A 58 -5.38 3.50 -11.44
CA PRO A 58 -4.28 3.67 -12.37
C PRO A 58 -4.75 3.95 -13.81
N SER A 59 -5.96 3.52 -14.18
CA SER A 59 -6.58 3.87 -15.46
C SER A 59 -8.10 3.68 -15.41
N ALA A 60 -8.82 4.34 -16.31
CA ALA A 60 -10.26 4.12 -16.47
C ALA A 60 -10.56 2.67 -16.89
N THR A 61 -9.73 2.09 -17.75
CA THR A 61 -9.86 0.70 -18.21
C THR A 61 -9.67 -0.29 -17.06
N THR A 62 -8.65 -0.11 -16.22
CA THR A 62 -8.43 -0.97 -15.05
C THR A 62 -9.62 -0.89 -14.09
N PHE A 63 -10.13 0.32 -13.84
CA PHE A 63 -11.32 0.50 -13.01
C PHE A 63 -12.51 -0.25 -13.61
N TYR A 64 -12.82 -0.01 -14.90
CA TYR A 64 -13.92 -0.67 -15.60
C TYR A 64 -13.81 -2.20 -15.53
N LEU A 65 -12.62 -2.75 -15.80
CA LEU A 65 -12.39 -4.20 -15.73
C LEU A 65 -12.55 -4.75 -14.31
N LEU A 66 -12.15 -4.01 -13.27
CA LEU A 66 -12.34 -4.40 -11.88
C LEU A 66 -13.81 -4.30 -11.44
N THR A 67 -14.58 -3.34 -11.96
CA THR A 67 -16.00 -3.16 -11.64
C THR A 67 -16.94 -4.06 -12.43
N GLU A 68 -16.59 -4.40 -13.66
CA GLU A 68 -17.36 -5.29 -14.54
C GLU A 68 -17.06 -6.76 -14.33
N GLN A 69 -16.01 -7.09 -13.57
CA GLN A 69 -15.80 -8.46 -13.14
C GLN A 69 -17.02 -8.90 -12.32
N LYS A 70 -17.78 -9.87 -12.86
CA LYS A 70 -18.80 -10.60 -12.11
C LYS A 70 -18.23 -10.93 -10.72
N PRO A 71 -18.99 -10.73 -9.63
CA PRO A 71 -18.49 -11.01 -8.30
C PRO A 71 -17.87 -12.40 -8.29
N ARG A 72 -16.54 -12.48 -8.20
CA ARG A 72 -15.86 -13.76 -8.11
C ARG A 72 -16.45 -14.48 -6.89
N PRO A 73 -16.82 -15.77 -7.00
CA PRO A 73 -17.24 -16.54 -5.84
C PRO A 73 -16.15 -16.39 -4.78
N ARG A 74 -16.51 -15.91 -3.59
CA ARG A 74 -15.54 -15.63 -2.53
C ARG A 74 -14.90 -16.94 -2.09
N ILE A 75 -13.59 -17.05 -2.27
CA ILE A 75 -12.82 -18.21 -1.79
C ILE A 75 -12.21 -17.90 -0.43
N ALA A 76 -11.78 -16.65 -0.21
CA ALA A 76 -11.15 -16.21 1.03
C ALA A 76 -12.07 -16.38 2.26
N LYS A 77 -11.63 -17.21 3.22
CA LYS A 77 -12.34 -17.51 4.47
C LYS A 77 -11.77 -16.77 5.67
N THR A 78 -10.47 -16.50 5.65
CA THR A 78 -9.74 -15.87 6.74
C THR A 78 -9.86 -14.35 6.65
N ALA A 79 -10.07 -13.68 7.78
CA ALA A 79 -10.38 -12.25 7.77
C ALA A 79 -9.16 -11.37 7.52
N LEU A 80 -8.03 -11.70 8.15
CA LEU A 80 -6.84 -10.85 8.17
C LEU A 80 -5.55 -11.67 8.12
N LEU A 81 -4.63 -11.27 7.24
CA LEU A 81 -3.20 -11.50 7.38
C LEU A 81 -2.55 -10.17 7.70
N ALA A 82 -1.86 -10.06 8.84
CA ALA A 82 -1.13 -8.84 9.21
C ALA A 82 0.34 -9.14 9.50
N ILE A 83 1.24 -8.25 9.07
CA ILE A 83 2.68 -8.39 9.26
C ILE A 83 3.30 -7.09 9.74
N GLY A 84 4.24 -7.18 10.69
CA GLY A 84 4.91 -6.01 11.25
C GLY A 84 5.85 -6.32 12.42
N GLY A 85 6.29 -5.27 13.12
CA GLY A 85 7.15 -5.38 14.30
C GLY A 85 8.55 -5.95 14.01
N ILE A 86 9.05 -5.75 12.79
CA ILE A 86 10.29 -6.39 12.31
C ILE A 86 11.53 -5.80 13.01
N PRO A 87 12.42 -6.63 13.60
CA PRO A 87 13.66 -6.17 14.24
C PRO A 87 14.81 -6.00 13.22
N TYR A 88 14.68 -5.02 12.32
CA TYR A 88 15.67 -4.70 11.29
C TYR A 88 17.08 -4.43 11.82
N SER A 89 17.20 -3.81 13.00
CA SER A 89 18.48 -3.45 13.63
C SER A 89 19.38 -4.66 13.90
N ARG A 90 18.76 -5.84 14.09
CA ARG A 90 19.43 -7.12 14.35
C ARG A 90 19.53 -8.01 13.11
N SER A 91 19.05 -7.52 11.96
CA SER A 91 18.97 -8.27 10.71
C SER A 91 20.14 -7.94 9.78
N PRO A 92 20.72 -8.94 9.06
CA PRO A 92 21.74 -8.70 8.05
C PRO A 92 21.23 -7.83 6.87
N MET A 93 19.91 -7.65 6.75
CA MET A 93 19.29 -6.76 5.75
C MET A 93 19.80 -5.33 5.78
N ASN A 94 20.23 -4.87 6.97
CA ASN A 94 20.72 -3.51 7.11
C ASN A 94 21.98 -3.25 6.25
N ARG A 95 22.77 -4.30 6.02
CA ARG A 95 23.94 -4.27 5.11
C ARG A 95 23.57 -4.48 3.65
N SER A 96 22.60 -5.34 3.37
CA SER A 96 22.08 -5.58 2.01
C SER A 96 21.38 -4.35 1.43
N GLY A 97 20.86 -3.48 2.29
CA GLY A 97 20.22 -2.26 1.85
C GLY A 97 21.20 -1.23 1.27
N LEU A 98 22.36 -1.09 1.91
CA LEU A 98 23.43 -0.19 1.45
C LEU A 98 23.96 -0.57 0.05
N THR A 99 24.06 -1.87 -0.27
CA THR A 99 24.59 -2.33 -1.57
C THR A 99 23.59 -2.17 -2.71
N ARG A 100 22.30 -1.95 -2.41
CA ARG A 100 21.25 -1.65 -3.39
C ARG A 100 21.00 -0.15 -3.57
N GLY A 101 21.86 0.70 -3.00
CA GLY A 101 21.76 2.16 -3.13
C GLY A 101 20.80 2.80 -2.14
N TYR A 102 20.39 2.12 -1.07
CA TYR A 102 19.57 2.73 -0.01
C TYR A 102 20.47 3.53 0.93
N ASP A 103 20.59 4.82 0.64
CA ASP A 103 21.54 5.71 1.29
C ASP A 103 20.80 6.57 2.34
N ARG A 104 20.66 6.05 3.57
CA ARG A 104 20.31 6.83 4.79
C ARG A 104 20.34 6.04 6.11
N GLY A 105 21.46 5.37 6.40
CA GLY A 105 21.71 4.86 7.77
C GLY A 105 21.01 3.57 8.14
N GLY A 106 20.38 2.90 7.17
CA GLY A 106 19.86 1.56 7.35
C GLY A 106 18.41 1.47 7.83
N PHE A 107 17.82 0.27 7.77
CA PHE A 107 16.47 0.04 8.26
C PHE A 107 16.48 0.01 9.80
N VAL A 108 15.72 0.92 10.40
CA VAL A 108 15.51 0.99 11.85
C VAL A 108 14.25 0.24 12.27
N ASP A 109 14.24 -0.29 13.48
CA ASP A 109 13.06 -0.95 14.05
C ASP A 109 11.89 0.04 14.13
N MET A 110 10.69 -0.43 13.82
CA MET A 110 9.44 0.32 13.99
C MET A 110 8.57 -0.35 15.06
N PRO A 111 8.82 -0.12 16.37
CA PRO A 111 8.04 -0.75 17.43
C PRO A 111 6.53 -0.49 17.31
N SER A 112 6.15 0.71 16.86
CA SER A 112 4.75 1.09 16.61
C SER A 112 4.04 0.20 15.59
N SER A 113 4.76 -0.38 14.62
CA SER A 113 4.18 -1.31 13.64
C SER A 113 3.73 -2.62 14.30
N ALA A 114 4.37 -3.05 15.40
CA ALA A 114 3.89 -4.20 16.16
C ALA A 114 2.54 -3.90 16.83
N ASP A 115 2.37 -2.68 17.34
CA ASP A 115 1.14 -2.25 17.98
C ASP A 115 0.02 -2.04 16.96
N GLU A 116 0.34 -1.47 15.79
CA GLU A 116 -0.58 -1.33 14.66
C GLU A 116 -1.17 -2.68 14.24
N VAL A 117 -0.32 -3.69 14.05
CA VAL A 117 -0.74 -5.06 13.70
C VAL A 117 -1.63 -5.69 14.77
N ARG A 118 -1.33 -5.46 16.06
CA ARG A 118 -2.17 -5.95 17.17
C ARG A 118 -3.53 -5.27 17.22
N ILE A 119 -3.57 -3.96 16.97
CA ILE A 119 -4.81 -3.19 16.90
C ILE A 119 -5.66 -3.67 15.72
N ALA A 120 -5.03 -3.86 14.54
CA ALA A 120 -5.69 -4.42 13.38
C ALA A 120 -6.26 -5.80 13.71
N GLN A 121 -5.49 -6.70 14.32
CA GLN A 121 -5.97 -8.02 14.74
C GLN A 121 -7.17 -7.93 15.69
N ALA A 122 -7.12 -7.04 16.69
CA ALA A 122 -8.21 -6.84 17.66
C ALA A 122 -9.52 -6.38 16.99
N ALA A 123 -9.45 -5.58 15.93
CA ALA A 123 -10.62 -5.18 15.14
C ALA A 123 -11.34 -6.37 14.47
N PHE A 124 -10.68 -7.52 14.33
CA PHE A 124 -11.23 -8.77 13.76
C PHE A 124 -11.40 -9.89 14.81
N ALA A 125 -11.44 -9.59 16.11
CA ALA A 125 -11.39 -10.57 17.22
C ALA A 125 -12.40 -11.75 17.18
N LYS A 126 -13.44 -11.71 16.33
CA LYS A 126 -14.42 -12.79 16.15
C LYS A 126 -14.23 -13.59 14.85
N LYS A 127 -13.13 -13.39 14.15
CA LYS A 127 -12.82 -14.04 12.86
C LYS A 127 -11.41 -14.62 12.91
N GLU A 128 -11.17 -15.59 12.05
CA GLU A 128 -9.85 -16.16 11.89
C GLU A 128 -8.87 -15.09 11.37
N THR A 129 -7.71 -14.97 12.02
CA THR A 129 -6.65 -14.03 11.64
C THR A 129 -5.30 -14.72 11.74
N LYS A 130 -4.37 -14.33 10.88
CA LYS A 130 -2.97 -14.73 10.95
C LYS A 130 -2.10 -13.48 11.12
N VAL A 131 -1.14 -13.57 12.03
CA VAL A 131 -0.22 -12.47 12.33
C VAL A 131 1.21 -12.96 12.23
N LEU A 132 2.02 -12.25 11.44
CA LEU A 132 3.46 -12.46 11.30
C LEU A 132 4.17 -11.29 11.98
N LEU A 133 4.58 -11.47 13.24
CA LEU A 133 5.24 -10.42 14.03
C LEU A 133 6.70 -10.77 14.30
N GLY A 134 7.55 -9.73 14.34
CA GLY A 134 8.92 -9.87 14.79
C GLY A 134 9.73 -10.84 13.92
N PRO A 135 10.42 -11.83 14.52
CA PRO A 135 11.20 -12.82 13.77
C PRO A 135 10.40 -13.66 12.77
N SER A 136 9.08 -13.77 12.94
CA SER A 136 8.20 -14.52 12.02
C SER A 136 7.77 -13.72 10.79
N ALA A 137 8.09 -12.42 10.73
CA ALA A 137 7.77 -11.54 9.61
C ALA A 137 8.79 -11.69 8.47
N THR A 138 8.94 -12.92 7.97
CA THR A 138 9.82 -13.24 6.84
C THR A 138 9.06 -13.20 5.52
N GLU A 139 9.79 -12.92 4.44
CA GLU A 139 9.23 -12.99 3.09
C GLU A 139 8.72 -14.40 2.75
N ALA A 140 9.48 -15.43 3.14
CA ALA A 140 9.07 -16.82 2.97
C ALA A 140 7.75 -17.13 3.70
N ALA A 141 7.61 -16.69 4.96
CA ALA A 141 6.40 -16.92 5.74
C ALA A 141 5.19 -16.19 5.15
N PHE A 142 5.40 -15.00 4.58
CA PHE A 142 4.36 -14.25 3.87
C PHE A 142 3.91 -15.01 2.60
N LYS A 143 4.84 -15.38 1.72
CA LYS A 143 4.54 -16.11 0.47
C LYS A 143 3.89 -17.47 0.73
N ALA A 144 4.30 -18.16 1.80
CA ALA A 144 3.75 -19.46 2.21
C ALA A 144 2.42 -19.38 2.97
N ALA A 145 1.87 -18.18 3.25
CA ALA A 145 0.69 -18.05 4.11
C ALA A 145 -0.64 -18.49 3.46
N GLY A 146 -0.65 -18.81 2.17
CA GLY A 146 -1.87 -19.08 1.41
C GLY A 146 -2.64 -17.78 1.13
N LEU A 147 -2.01 -16.84 0.44
CA LEU A 147 -2.50 -15.45 0.32
C LEU A 147 -3.90 -15.29 -0.30
N SER A 148 -4.38 -16.28 -1.05
CA SER A 148 -5.75 -16.33 -1.58
C SER A 148 -6.83 -16.52 -0.51
N GLU A 149 -6.47 -16.95 0.70
CA GLU A 149 -7.42 -17.24 1.77
C GLU A 149 -7.82 -16.00 2.59
N TYR A 150 -7.13 -14.86 2.42
CA TYR A 150 -7.31 -13.68 3.26
C TYR A 150 -8.10 -12.58 2.56
N ARG A 151 -9.10 -12.05 3.28
CA ARG A 151 -9.91 -10.92 2.81
C ARG A 151 -9.19 -9.58 2.98
N VAL A 152 -8.39 -9.45 4.02
CA VAL A 152 -7.60 -8.25 4.30
C VAL A 152 -6.14 -8.67 4.48
N ILE A 153 -5.24 -7.97 3.81
CA ILE A 153 -3.80 -8.08 4.02
C ILE A 153 -3.29 -6.73 4.50
N HIS A 154 -2.63 -6.70 5.66
CA HIS A 154 -2.11 -5.48 6.27
C HIS A 154 -0.60 -5.58 6.44
N LEU A 155 0.15 -4.70 5.77
CA LEU A 155 1.61 -4.71 5.72
C LEU A 155 2.16 -3.46 6.41
N ALA A 156 2.59 -3.59 7.65
CA ALA A 156 3.20 -2.52 8.45
C ALA A 156 4.73 -2.69 8.48
N VAL A 157 5.39 -2.35 7.38
CA VAL A 157 6.81 -2.67 7.11
C VAL A 157 7.48 -1.52 6.37
N HIS A 158 8.81 -1.46 6.30
CA HIS A 158 9.44 -0.43 5.48
C HIS A 158 9.11 -0.65 4.00
N GLY A 159 8.93 0.44 3.27
CA GLY A 159 8.81 0.44 1.81
C GLY A 159 9.90 1.31 1.19
N PHE A 160 10.16 1.09 -0.09
CA PHE A 160 10.91 2.07 -0.87
C PHE A 160 10.52 2.00 -2.34
N ALA A 161 10.69 3.15 -3.00
CA ALA A 161 10.64 3.27 -4.45
C ALA A 161 12.03 3.17 -5.08
N ASP A 162 12.10 2.70 -6.31
CA ASP A 162 13.24 2.92 -7.20
C ASP A 162 12.73 3.70 -8.43
N SER A 163 13.16 4.97 -8.55
CA SER A 163 12.74 5.85 -9.65
C SER A 163 13.39 5.50 -10.99
N THR A 164 14.46 4.71 -10.97
CA THR A 164 15.17 4.27 -12.19
C THR A 164 14.61 2.94 -12.68
N PHE A 165 14.30 2.04 -11.75
CA PHE A 165 13.73 0.72 -12.01
C PHE A 165 12.45 0.53 -11.18
N PRO A 166 11.30 1.04 -11.65
CA PRO A 166 10.00 0.99 -10.97
C PRO A 166 9.59 -0.39 -10.44
N ASP A 167 9.99 -1.45 -11.15
CA ASP A 167 9.72 -2.86 -10.83
C ASP A 167 10.50 -3.38 -9.61
N ARG A 168 11.51 -2.62 -9.15
CA ARG A 168 12.31 -2.92 -7.95
C ARG A 168 11.79 -2.25 -6.68
N ALA A 169 10.72 -1.46 -6.76
CA ALA A 169 10.03 -0.99 -5.56
C ALA A 169 9.66 -2.20 -4.70
N ALA A 170 9.97 -2.17 -3.40
CA ALA A 170 9.80 -3.35 -2.56
C ALA A 170 9.33 -3.02 -1.14
N LEU A 171 8.76 -4.03 -0.52
CA LEU A 171 8.47 -4.07 0.91
C LEU A 171 9.58 -4.87 1.62
N VAL A 172 10.04 -4.35 2.75
CA VAL A 172 11.19 -4.90 3.48
C VAL A 172 10.69 -5.88 4.54
N LEU A 173 10.99 -7.16 4.37
CA LEU A 173 10.66 -8.28 5.25
C LEU A 173 11.93 -9.02 5.65
N LEU A 174 11.91 -9.86 6.68
CA LEU A 174 13.10 -10.65 7.00
C LEU A 174 13.45 -11.64 5.88
N SER A 175 14.72 -11.63 5.48
CA SER A 175 15.27 -12.60 4.52
C SER A 175 15.23 -14.02 5.09
N ASP A 176 14.99 -15.00 4.23
CA ASP A 176 15.15 -16.43 4.54
C ASP A 176 15.98 -17.09 3.44
N ARG A 177 17.30 -17.17 3.68
CA ARG A 177 18.24 -17.71 2.69
C ARG A 177 18.04 -19.19 2.40
N LEU A 178 17.46 -19.95 3.33
CA LEU A 178 17.18 -21.37 3.11
C LEU A 178 16.01 -21.54 2.13
N ALA A 179 15.06 -20.60 2.16
CA ALA A 179 13.96 -20.51 1.21
C ALA A 179 14.31 -19.76 -0.09
N GLY A 180 15.53 -19.21 -0.19
CA GLY A 180 15.95 -18.38 -1.34
C GLY A 180 15.40 -16.96 -1.34
N GLU A 181 14.86 -16.50 -0.21
CA GLU A 181 14.21 -15.18 -0.08
C GLU A 181 15.20 -14.14 0.46
N ASP A 182 15.29 -13.00 -0.21
CA ASP A 182 16.28 -11.95 0.10
C ASP A 182 15.76 -10.87 1.06
N GLY A 183 14.46 -10.91 1.38
CA GLY A 183 13.78 -9.98 2.29
C GLY A 183 13.24 -8.74 1.59
N PHE A 184 13.38 -8.62 0.27
CA PHE A 184 12.86 -7.52 -0.51
C PHE A 184 11.73 -8.01 -1.40
N LEU A 185 10.51 -7.99 -0.87
CA LEU A 185 9.30 -8.36 -1.62
C LEU A 185 9.02 -7.28 -2.68
N GLN A 186 9.55 -7.48 -3.88
CA GLN A 186 9.53 -6.51 -4.97
C GLN A 186 8.19 -6.49 -5.71
N ALA A 187 7.89 -5.37 -6.37
CA ALA A 187 6.71 -5.22 -7.23
C ALA A 187 6.66 -6.32 -8.31
N SER A 188 7.81 -6.67 -8.89
CA SER A 188 7.95 -7.77 -9.87
C SER A 188 7.60 -9.17 -9.31
N GLU A 189 7.73 -9.37 -8.00
CA GLU A 189 7.33 -10.60 -7.32
C GLU A 189 5.87 -10.54 -6.89
N ILE A 190 5.42 -9.38 -6.40
CA ILE A 190 4.04 -9.15 -5.97
C ILE A 190 3.07 -9.43 -7.11
N VAL A 191 3.36 -8.99 -8.34
CA VAL A 191 2.49 -9.24 -9.52
C VAL A 191 2.31 -10.73 -9.83
N GLN A 192 3.18 -11.60 -9.34
CA GLN A 192 3.11 -13.05 -9.55
C GLN A 192 2.32 -13.77 -8.44
N LEU A 193 1.97 -13.06 -7.36
CA LEU A 193 1.15 -13.59 -6.28
C LEU A 193 -0.29 -13.83 -6.75
N ARG A 194 -1.02 -14.66 -5.99
CA ARG A 194 -2.44 -14.93 -6.21
C ARG A 194 -3.26 -14.51 -5.00
N LEU A 195 -3.96 -13.40 -5.12
CA LEU A 195 -4.79 -12.81 -4.07
C LEU A 195 -6.28 -12.91 -4.42
N ASP A 196 -7.12 -13.05 -3.39
CA ASP A 196 -8.58 -12.77 -3.43
C ASP A 196 -8.94 -11.78 -2.31
N ALA A 197 -8.04 -10.82 -2.07
CA ALA A 197 -8.19 -9.83 -1.01
C ALA A 197 -9.18 -8.73 -1.42
N ASP A 198 -10.11 -8.42 -0.52
CA ASP A 198 -10.98 -7.24 -0.63
C ASP A 198 -10.15 -5.96 -0.45
N LEU A 199 -9.13 -6.02 0.41
CA LEU A 199 -8.32 -4.86 0.79
C LEU A 199 -6.88 -5.26 1.11
N VAL A 200 -5.92 -4.52 0.54
CA VAL A 200 -4.53 -4.50 1.00
C VAL A 200 -4.24 -3.14 1.62
N ILE A 201 -3.70 -3.13 2.84
CA ILE A 201 -3.26 -1.92 3.55
C ILE A 201 -1.73 -1.91 3.52
N LEU A 202 -1.15 -0.84 2.99
CA LEU A 202 0.30 -0.65 2.92
C LEU A 202 0.69 0.47 3.90
N SER A 203 1.00 0.11 5.14
CA SER A 203 1.56 1.02 6.13
C SER A 203 3.08 1.00 6.00
N ALA A 204 3.56 1.57 4.89
CA ALA A 204 4.96 1.50 4.53
C ALA A 204 5.58 2.88 4.31
N CYS A 205 6.49 3.26 5.21
CA CYS A 205 7.22 4.52 5.12
C CYS A 205 8.14 4.56 3.90
N ASP A 206 8.21 5.71 3.23
CA ASP A 206 9.06 5.92 2.07
C ASP A 206 10.47 6.37 2.48
N THR A 207 11.37 5.40 2.66
CA THR A 207 12.64 5.66 3.34
C THR A 207 13.78 6.16 2.44
N ALA A 208 13.62 6.21 1.11
CA ALA A 208 14.79 6.33 0.22
C ALA A 208 14.80 7.44 -0.86
N VAL A 209 13.67 8.05 -1.24
CA VAL A 209 13.64 8.83 -2.51
C VAL A 209 13.01 10.23 -2.44
N GLY A 210 12.84 10.79 -1.24
CA GLY A 210 12.22 12.12 -1.08
C GLY A 210 10.74 12.14 -1.49
N PRO A 211 9.99 13.18 -1.07
CA PRO A 211 8.53 13.16 -1.08
C PRO A 211 7.89 13.02 -2.48
N LEU A 212 8.59 13.43 -3.55
CA LEU A 212 8.06 13.39 -4.92
C LEU A 212 8.20 12.01 -5.58
N ARG A 213 9.32 11.31 -5.36
CA ARG A 213 9.60 10.01 -6.01
C ARG A 213 9.12 8.84 -5.18
N GLY A 214 8.91 9.04 -3.88
CA GLY A 214 8.33 8.03 -3.01
C GLY A 214 6.92 7.64 -3.43
N GLN A 215 6.09 8.64 -3.73
CA GLN A 215 4.72 8.41 -4.18
C GLN A 215 4.61 7.60 -5.47
N GLU A 216 5.60 7.64 -6.36
CA GLU A 216 5.68 6.78 -7.54
C GLU A 216 5.93 5.31 -7.17
N GLY A 217 6.78 5.04 -6.18
CA GLY A 217 7.02 3.68 -5.67
C GLY A 217 5.82 3.06 -4.98
N ILE A 218 5.15 3.84 -4.12
CA ILE A 218 3.89 3.41 -3.49
C ILE A 218 2.82 3.16 -4.56
N ALA A 219 2.75 3.98 -5.61
CA ALA A 219 1.85 3.75 -6.74
C ALA A 219 2.20 2.44 -7.48
N ASN A 220 3.47 2.12 -7.66
CA ASN A 220 3.92 0.87 -8.29
C ASN A 220 3.62 -0.35 -7.43
N LEU A 221 3.87 -0.30 -6.12
CA LEU A 221 3.50 -1.36 -5.18
C LEU A 221 1.98 -1.55 -5.16
N SER A 222 1.21 -0.47 -5.09
CA SER A 222 -0.25 -0.53 -5.14
C SER A 222 -0.74 -1.17 -6.44
N LYS A 223 -0.18 -0.77 -7.59
CA LYS A 223 -0.47 -1.39 -8.88
C LYS A 223 -0.12 -2.88 -8.88
N ALA A 224 1.01 -3.28 -8.29
CA ALA A 224 1.42 -4.67 -8.21
C ALA A 224 0.40 -5.52 -7.44
N PHE A 225 -0.09 -5.05 -6.30
CA PHE A 225 -1.12 -5.75 -5.52
C PHE A 225 -2.46 -5.84 -6.25
N LEU A 226 -2.87 -4.78 -6.96
CA LEU A 226 -4.08 -4.83 -7.81
C LEU A 226 -3.95 -5.88 -8.91
N LEU A 227 -2.79 -5.94 -9.58
CA LEU A 227 -2.51 -6.95 -10.61
C LEU A 227 -2.46 -8.37 -10.02
N ALA A 228 -2.00 -8.53 -8.78
CA ALA A 228 -1.98 -9.79 -8.05
C ALA A 228 -3.38 -10.29 -7.61
N GLY A 229 -4.42 -9.47 -7.76
CA GLY A 229 -5.82 -9.84 -7.48
C GLY A 229 -6.45 -9.13 -6.29
N ALA A 230 -5.78 -8.15 -5.67
CA ALA A 230 -6.43 -7.28 -4.69
C ALA A 230 -7.50 -6.40 -5.37
N ARG A 231 -8.64 -6.22 -4.72
CA ARG A 231 -9.72 -5.35 -5.23
C ARG A 231 -9.48 -3.87 -4.92
N MET A 232 -8.81 -3.61 -3.81
CA MET A 232 -8.47 -2.27 -3.34
C MET A 232 -7.13 -2.30 -2.61
N VAL A 233 -6.36 -1.23 -2.78
CA VAL A 233 -5.13 -0.99 -2.03
C VAL A 233 -5.22 0.40 -1.39
N VAL A 234 -4.96 0.46 -0.09
CA VAL A 234 -4.90 1.71 0.67
C VAL A 234 -3.47 1.88 1.16
N PRO A 235 -2.68 2.76 0.53
CA PRO A 235 -1.42 3.18 1.10
C PRO A 235 -1.66 4.12 2.28
N GLN A 236 -0.97 3.88 3.38
CA GLN A 236 -0.94 4.76 4.55
C GLN A 236 0.48 5.24 4.76
N ASP A 237 0.65 6.55 4.79
CA ASP A 237 1.92 7.15 5.18
C ASP A 237 1.99 7.13 6.71
N VAL A 238 2.87 6.30 7.25
CA VAL A 238 3.21 6.28 8.69
C VAL A 238 4.34 7.29 8.90
N GLY A 239 3.97 8.56 8.86
CA GLY A 239 4.85 9.71 9.16
C GLY A 239 4.79 10.13 10.61
#